data_AF-A0A7C0U487-F1
#
_entry.id   AF-A0A7C0U487-F1
#
_cell.length_a   1.000
_cell.length_b   1.000
_cell.length_c   1.000
_cell.angle_alpha   90.00
_cell.angle_beta   90.00
_cell.angle_gamma   90.00
#
_symmetry.space_group_name_H-M   'P 1'
#
loop_
_entity.id
_entity.type
_entity.pdbx_description
1 polymer ?
#
loop_
_entity_poly.entity_id
_entity_poly.type
_entity_poly.pdbx_seq_one_letter_code
_entity_poly.pdbx_strand_id
1 'polypeptide(L)'
;MRLDIQKFSKIVQELIRFKSGTTKVPIRAGSWEELIWATLVFMFGDEKVYWDPQSHEKSVDIKVKMNGDILRISAKAGEIKNNKIAISSYRLTTFDNLEDKLSFIRDQHNSFDFYLICAREIKKDTISYYVIKVPSDRLAPTWLTDKNNWAKTKFGYELKEGFGFNARIVFKMSHQLWYSIPVDYFSHEEMVTKVTIPLEELGKGLVEFLKSRFK
;
A
#
# COMPACT_ATOMS: atom_id res chain seq x y z
N MET A 1 12.28 17.66 10.59
CA MET A 1 12.73 16.31 11.00
C MET A 1 11.97 15.30 10.16
N ARG A 2 12.65 14.38 9.48
CA ARG A 2 12.04 13.39 8.59
C ARG A 2 11.60 12.16 9.40
N LEU A 3 10.65 11.38 8.88
CA LEU A 3 10.30 10.07 9.45
C LEU A 3 11.58 9.23 9.60
N ASP A 4 11.89 8.80 10.81
CA ASP A 4 13.00 7.87 11.08
C ASP A 4 12.63 6.49 10.53
N ILE A 5 13.06 6.23 9.30
CA ILE A 5 12.74 4.99 8.58
C ILE A 5 13.35 3.77 9.25
N GLN A 6 14.50 3.90 9.92
CA GLN A 6 15.13 2.77 10.61
C GLN A 6 14.32 2.37 11.84
N LYS A 7 13.89 3.36 12.64
CA LYS A 7 13.00 3.12 13.79
C LYS A 7 11.64 2.59 13.33
N PHE A 8 11.04 3.20 12.31
CA PHE A 8 9.78 2.74 11.70
C PHE A 8 9.89 1.28 11.26
N SER A 9 10.95 0.93 10.52
CA SER A 9 11.22 -0.42 10.03
C SER A 9 11.26 -1.45 11.15
N LYS A 10 11.94 -1.16 12.27
CA LYS A 10 12.01 -2.08 13.42
C LYS A 10 10.64 -2.30 14.06
N ILE A 11 9.87 -1.23 14.28
CA ILE A 11 8.57 -1.32 14.95
C ILE A 11 7.55 -2.05 14.06
N VAL A 12 7.47 -1.68 12.77
CA VAL A 12 6.50 -2.30 11.85
C VAL A 12 6.81 -3.78 11.63
N GLN A 13 8.08 -4.18 11.70
CA GLN A 13 8.50 -5.58 11.67
C GLN A 13 7.91 -6.40 12.83
N GLU A 14 7.99 -5.87 14.05
CA GLU A 14 7.42 -6.51 15.23
C GLU A 14 5.89 -6.59 15.13
N LEU A 15 5.23 -5.50 14.69
CA LEU A 15 3.79 -5.49 14.52
C LEU A 15 3.30 -6.46 13.43
N ILE A 16 4.02 -6.60 12.31
CA ILE A 16 3.71 -7.59 11.28
C ILE A 16 3.79 -9.02 11.84
N ARG A 17 4.83 -9.32 12.64
CA ARG A 17 4.99 -10.63 13.29
C ARG A 17 3.88 -10.88 14.30
N PHE A 18 3.62 -9.92 15.19
CA PHE A 18 2.56 -10.00 16.17
C PHE A 18 1.18 -10.22 15.51
N LYS A 19 0.83 -9.41 14.52
CA LYS A 19 -0.44 -9.52 13.80
C LYS A 19 -0.56 -10.88 13.13
N SER A 20 0.47 -11.32 12.41
CA SER A 20 0.44 -12.60 11.70
C SER A 20 0.44 -13.81 12.65
N GLY A 21 1.12 -13.74 13.79
CA GLY A 21 1.07 -14.77 14.82
C GLY A 21 -0.30 -14.86 15.50
N THR A 22 -1.10 -13.79 15.46
CA THR A 22 -2.43 -13.70 16.08
C THR A 22 -3.59 -13.69 15.06
N THR A 23 -3.34 -13.96 13.79
CA THR A 23 -4.42 -14.23 12.82
C THR A 23 -3.94 -15.07 11.64
N LYS A 24 -4.81 -15.93 11.12
CA LYS A 24 -4.58 -16.63 9.83
C LYS A 24 -4.87 -15.75 8.61
N VAL A 25 -5.50 -14.59 8.82
CA VAL A 25 -5.85 -13.67 7.74
C VAL A 25 -4.61 -12.83 7.39
N PRO A 26 -4.14 -12.86 6.12
CA PRO A 26 -3.00 -12.04 5.73
C PRO A 26 -3.27 -10.54 5.86
N ILE A 27 -2.23 -9.75 6.08
CA ILE A 27 -2.32 -8.29 6.16
C ILE A 27 -2.73 -7.72 4.79
N ARG A 28 -3.85 -6.98 4.76
CA ARG A 28 -4.47 -6.38 3.55
C ARG A 28 -5.24 -5.12 3.93
N ALA A 29 -5.36 -4.17 2.99
CA ALA A 29 -6.23 -2.97 3.07
C ALA A 29 -6.21 -2.32 4.47
N GLY A 30 -7.36 -2.21 5.15
CA GLY A 30 -7.46 -1.59 6.47
C GLY A 30 -6.59 -2.22 7.56
N SER A 31 -6.25 -3.52 7.47
CA SER A 31 -5.28 -4.11 8.40
C SER A 31 -3.86 -3.56 8.20
N TRP A 32 -3.52 -3.11 6.98
CA TRP A 32 -2.24 -2.45 6.75
C TRP A 32 -2.26 -1.01 7.28
N GLU A 33 -3.35 -0.28 7.07
CA GLU A 33 -3.55 1.05 7.64
C GLU A 33 -3.46 1.03 9.17
N GLU A 34 -4.11 0.08 9.84
CA GLU A 34 -4.06 -0.12 11.28
C GLU A 34 -2.61 -0.29 11.77
N LEU A 35 -1.80 -1.09 11.07
CA LEU A 35 -0.39 -1.33 11.41
C LEU A 35 0.46 -0.07 11.23
N ILE A 36 0.21 0.71 10.18
CA ILE A 36 0.88 2.00 9.97
C ILE A 36 0.50 2.96 11.09
N TRP A 37 -0.79 3.11 11.39
CA TRP A 37 -1.29 3.97 12.48
C TRP A 37 -0.64 3.59 13.81
N ALA A 38 -0.69 2.32 14.21
CA ALA A 38 -0.11 1.86 15.47
C ALA A 38 1.40 2.12 15.55
N THR A 39 2.12 1.91 14.44
CA THR A 39 3.56 2.22 14.35
C THR A 39 3.82 3.71 14.59
N LEU A 40 3.04 4.58 13.95
CA LEU A 40 3.23 6.03 14.03
C LEU A 40 2.80 6.58 15.39
N VAL A 41 1.72 6.07 15.98
CA VAL A 41 1.29 6.43 17.35
C VAL A 41 2.39 6.10 18.35
N PHE A 42 2.99 4.91 18.24
CA PHE A 42 4.13 4.55 19.10
C PHE A 42 5.33 5.49 18.90
N MET A 43 5.57 5.96 17.67
CA MET A 43 6.70 6.85 17.38
C MET A 43 6.48 8.30 17.81
N PHE A 44 5.26 8.81 17.72
CA PHE A 44 4.98 10.25 17.77
C PHE A 44 3.95 10.68 18.81
N GLY A 45 3.18 9.75 19.37
CA GLY A 45 2.03 10.02 20.24
C GLY A 45 0.70 10.03 19.45
N ASP A 46 -0.37 9.62 20.12
CA ASP A 46 -1.71 9.51 19.56
C ASP A 46 -2.25 10.88 19.08
N GLU A 47 -1.93 11.94 19.80
CA GLU A 47 -2.35 13.31 19.49
C GLU A 47 -1.76 13.87 18.19
N LYS A 48 -0.76 13.19 17.62
CA LYS A 48 -0.09 13.61 16.38
C LYS A 48 -0.47 12.77 15.17
N VAL A 49 -1.19 11.67 15.34
CA VAL A 49 -1.48 10.71 14.26
C VAL A 49 -2.99 10.64 14.05
N TYR A 50 -3.43 10.99 12.85
CA TYR A 50 -4.82 10.97 12.46
C TYR A 50 -5.05 9.86 11.45
N TRP A 51 -5.91 8.92 11.81
CA TRP A 51 -6.44 7.88 10.94
C TRP A 51 -7.91 7.69 11.30
N ASP A 52 -8.77 7.72 10.29
CA ASP A 52 -10.17 7.37 10.43
C ASP A 52 -10.44 6.16 9.53
N PRO A 53 -10.66 4.95 10.10
CA PRO A 53 -10.90 3.74 9.32
C PRO A 53 -12.20 3.79 8.50
N GLN A 54 -13.10 4.74 8.79
CA GLN A 54 -14.35 4.95 8.05
C GLN A 54 -14.25 6.13 7.07
N SER A 55 -13.09 6.77 6.98
CA SER A 55 -12.90 7.94 6.14
C SER A 55 -13.27 7.64 4.68
N HIS A 56 -13.93 8.60 4.06
CA HIS A 56 -14.13 8.66 2.62
C HIS A 56 -13.19 9.67 1.96
N GLU A 57 -12.21 10.19 2.71
CA GLU A 57 -11.18 11.07 2.17
C GLU A 57 -10.43 10.35 1.06
N LYS A 58 -10.30 11.02 -0.09
CA LYS A 58 -9.63 10.44 -1.23
C LYS A 58 -8.12 10.51 -1.01
N SER A 59 -7.43 9.42 -1.28
CA SER A 59 -5.97 9.35 -1.48
C SER A 59 -5.08 9.45 -0.24
N VAL A 60 -5.52 10.14 0.81
CA VAL A 60 -4.80 10.22 2.09
C VAL A 60 -5.46 9.29 3.10
N ASP A 61 -4.74 8.24 3.50
CA ASP A 61 -5.25 7.28 4.48
C ASP A 61 -4.82 7.69 5.90
N ILE A 62 -3.59 8.19 6.08
CA ILE A 62 -3.04 8.55 7.41
C ILE A 62 -2.32 9.91 7.34
N LYS A 63 -2.51 10.75 8.37
CA LYS A 63 -1.83 12.03 8.55
C LYS A 63 -1.03 12.04 9.84
N VAL A 64 0.21 12.55 9.80
CA VAL A 64 1.07 12.70 10.98
C VAL A 64 1.55 14.13 11.10
N LYS A 65 1.29 14.78 12.23
CA LYS A 65 1.82 16.10 12.54
C LYS A 65 3.24 15.99 13.08
N MET A 66 4.20 16.59 12.37
CA MET A 66 5.62 16.58 12.74
C MET A 66 6.18 18.00 12.64
N ASN A 67 6.59 18.59 13.77
CA ASN A 67 7.28 19.89 13.84
C ASN A 67 6.59 21.05 13.06
N GLY A 68 5.26 21.06 13.01
CA GLY A 68 4.49 22.09 12.30
C GLY A 68 4.01 21.66 10.91
N ASP A 69 4.62 20.63 10.32
CA ASP A 69 4.20 20.06 9.04
C ASP A 69 3.24 18.87 9.23
N ILE A 70 2.49 18.55 8.17
CA ILE A 70 1.62 17.37 8.11
C ILE A 70 2.16 16.44 7.03
N LEU A 71 2.66 15.29 7.46
CA LEU A 71 2.99 14.18 6.59
C LEU A 71 1.70 13.42 6.23
N ARG A 72 1.44 13.24 4.94
CA ARG A 72 0.26 12.58 4.38
C ARG A 72 0.69 11.30 3.68
N ILE A 73 0.07 10.18 4.06
CA ILE A 73 0.46 8.84 3.63
C ILE A 73 -0.72 8.21 2.89
N SER A 74 -0.45 7.65 1.71
CA SER A 74 -1.37 6.76 1.02
C SER A 74 -0.96 5.30 1.26
N ALA A 75 -1.73 4.58 2.05
CA ALA A 75 -1.51 3.18 2.36
C ALA A 75 -2.02 2.31 1.20
N LYS A 76 -1.21 1.37 0.73
CA LYS A 76 -1.62 0.42 -0.32
C LYS A 76 -1.20 -0.98 0.06
N ALA A 77 -2.11 -1.94 -0.11
CA ALA A 77 -1.80 -3.34 0.07
C ALA A 77 -1.84 -4.05 -1.28
N GLY A 78 -0.90 -4.98 -1.49
CA GLY A 78 -0.75 -5.68 -2.76
C GLY A 78 -0.38 -7.13 -2.61
N GLU A 79 -0.19 -7.77 -3.75
CA GLU A 79 0.32 -9.13 -3.86
C GLU A 79 1.48 -9.15 -4.84
N ILE A 80 2.52 -9.93 -4.52
CA ILE A 80 3.64 -10.20 -5.41
C ILE A 80 3.39 -11.54 -6.08
N LYS A 81 3.35 -11.53 -7.42
CA LYS A 81 3.27 -12.72 -8.27
C LYS A 81 4.20 -12.52 -9.46
N ASN A 82 4.99 -13.54 -9.80
CA ASN A 82 5.91 -13.50 -10.95
C ASN A 82 6.82 -12.25 -10.95
N ASN A 83 7.42 -11.94 -9.80
CA ASN A 83 8.27 -10.77 -9.59
C ASN A 83 7.59 -9.41 -9.89
N LYS A 84 6.25 -9.34 -9.82
CA LYS A 84 5.49 -8.11 -9.99
C LYS A 84 4.55 -7.88 -8.81
N ILE A 85 4.54 -6.65 -8.33
CA ILE A 85 3.62 -6.15 -7.32
C ILE A 85 2.33 -5.69 -8.01
N ALA A 86 1.23 -6.34 -7.67
CA ALA A 86 -0.11 -5.92 -8.05
C ALA A 86 -0.75 -5.11 -6.92
N ILE A 87 -0.99 -3.82 -7.18
CA ILE A 87 -1.72 -2.91 -6.28
C ILE A 87 -2.83 -2.20 -7.03
N SER A 88 -3.93 -1.94 -6.34
CA SER A 88 -5.01 -1.09 -6.84
C SER A 88 -4.95 0.28 -6.17
N SER A 89 -5.40 1.32 -6.87
CA SER A 89 -5.55 2.67 -6.34
C SER A 89 -6.97 3.17 -6.60
N TYR A 90 -7.11 4.35 -7.18
CA TYR A 90 -8.35 5.09 -7.31
C TYR A 90 -9.48 4.34 -8.01
N ARG A 91 -10.70 4.54 -7.51
CA ARG A 91 -11.94 4.27 -8.23
C ARG A 91 -12.32 5.52 -9.01
N LEU A 92 -12.54 5.37 -10.31
CA LEU A 92 -12.62 6.50 -11.25
C LEU A 92 -14.00 6.57 -11.94
N THR A 93 -15.03 5.96 -11.38
CA THR A 93 -16.38 5.91 -12.00
C THR A 93 -17.00 7.29 -12.20
N THR A 94 -16.65 8.27 -11.35
CA THR A 94 -17.22 9.62 -11.39
C THR A 94 -16.74 10.47 -12.57
N PHE A 95 -15.76 9.98 -13.34
CA PHE A 95 -15.20 10.67 -14.50
C PHE A 95 -15.66 9.96 -15.76
N ASP A 96 -16.06 10.67 -16.80
CA ASP A 96 -16.68 10.02 -17.96
C ASP A 96 -15.63 9.49 -18.95
N ASN A 97 -14.60 10.30 -19.22
CA ASN A 97 -13.60 10.01 -20.24
C ASN A 97 -12.21 9.74 -19.61
N LEU A 98 -11.26 9.29 -20.43
CA LEU A 98 -9.91 8.97 -19.97
C LEU A 98 -9.13 10.22 -19.53
N GLU A 99 -9.31 11.36 -20.20
CA GLU A 99 -8.62 12.61 -19.88
C GLU A 99 -8.89 13.04 -18.43
N ASP A 100 -10.18 13.07 -18.05
CA ASP A 100 -10.60 13.44 -16.70
C ASP A 100 -10.07 12.47 -15.65
N LYS A 101 -10.05 11.17 -15.98
CA LYS A 101 -9.45 10.13 -15.10
C LYS A 101 -7.97 10.38 -14.87
N LEU A 102 -7.21 10.64 -15.93
CA LEU A 102 -5.77 10.87 -15.85
C LEU A 102 -5.45 12.21 -15.17
N SER A 103 -6.27 13.25 -15.40
CA SER A 103 -6.17 14.53 -14.69
C SER A 103 -6.38 14.32 -13.19
N PHE A 104 -7.44 13.61 -12.80
CA PHE A 104 -7.68 13.29 -11.40
C PHE A 104 -6.52 12.48 -10.78
N ILE A 105 -6.00 11.47 -11.49
CA ILE A 105 -4.83 10.70 -11.03
C ILE A 105 -3.66 11.63 -10.72
N ARG A 106 -3.32 12.52 -11.65
CA ARG A 106 -2.23 13.49 -11.49
C ARG A 106 -2.45 14.38 -10.26
N ASP A 107 -3.65 14.95 -10.13
CA ASP A 107 -3.96 15.91 -9.06
C ASP A 107 -3.96 15.23 -7.69
N GLN A 108 -4.46 13.98 -7.60
CA GLN A 108 -4.45 13.21 -6.36
C GLN A 108 -3.04 12.80 -5.92
N HIS A 109 -2.13 12.48 -6.84
CA HIS A 109 -0.75 12.13 -6.44
C HIS A 109 -0.02 13.32 -5.81
N ASN A 110 -0.45 14.55 -6.09
CA ASN A 110 0.08 15.74 -5.45
C ASN A 110 -0.53 16.03 -4.06
N SER A 111 -1.54 15.27 -3.62
CA SER A 111 -2.24 15.53 -2.34
C SER A 111 -1.63 14.79 -1.14
N PHE A 112 -0.63 13.93 -1.35
CA PHE A 112 0.08 13.20 -0.31
C PHE A 112 1.57 13.07 -0.62
N ASP A 113 2.38 12.80 0.42
CA ASP A 113 3.84 12.83 0.31
C ASP A 113 4.42 11.53 -0.25
N PHE A 114 3.87 10.38 0.18
CA PHE A 114 4.32 9.07 -0.30
C PHE A 114 3.27 7.99 -0.19
N TYR A 115 3.44 6.96 -1.02
CA TYR A 115 2.85 5.66 -0.83
C TYR A 115 3.60 4.84 0.21
N LEU A 116 2.85 4.18 1.08
CA LEU A 116 3.38 3.17 1.97
C LEU A 116 2.71 1.84 1.65
N ILE A 117 3.44 1.00 0.92
CA ILE A 117 2.94 -0.23 0.31
C ILE A 117 3.31 -1.42 1.18
N CYS A 118 2.37 -2.31 1.45
CA CYS A 118 2.63 -3.65 1.97
C CYS A 118 2.22 -4.69 0.91
N ALA A 119 3.20 -5.29 0.26
CA ALA A 119 2.99 -6.31 -0.75
C ALA A 119 3.31 -7.69 -0.18
N ARG A 120 2.38 -8.63 -0.27
CA ARG A 120 2.59 -10.00 0.22
C ARG A 120 3.00 -10.95 -0.90
N GLU A 121 3.95 -11.83 -0.64
CA GLU A 121 4.33 -12.94 -1.49
C GLU A 121 4.05 -14.25 -0.74
N ILE A 122 3.19 -15.10 -1.28
CA ILE A 122 2.90 -16.42 -0.68
C ILE A 122 3.65 -17.48 -1.47
N LYS A 123 4.49 -18.23 -0.79
CA LYS A 123 5.16 -19.43 -1.30
C LYS A 123 4.62 -20.66 -0.57
N LYS A 124 5.11 -21.84 -0.94
CA LYS A 124 4.62 -23.14 -0.43
C LYS A 124 4.49 -23.16 1.09
N ASP A 125 5.52 -22.72 1.81
CA ASP A 125 5.60 -22.87 3.28
C ASP A 125 5.74 -21.51 4.01
N THR A 126 5.75 -20.39 3.28
CA THR A 126 5.99 -19.06 3.88
C THR A 126 5.13 -17.98 3.26
N ILE A 127 4.79 -16.97 4.06
CA ILE A 127 4.32 -15.67 3.59
C ILE A 127 5.38 -14.61 3.87
N SER A 128 5.75 -13.83 2.85
CA SER A 128 6.64 -12.66 2.98
C SER A 128 5.85 -11.38 2.79
N TYR A 129 6.09 -10.38 3.64
CA TYR A 129 5.55 -9.02 3.51
C TYR A 129 6.69 -8.06 3.20
N TYR A 130 6.57 -7.36 2.08
CA TYR A 130 7.51 -6.34 1.62
C TYR A 130 6.89 -4.98 1.90
N VAL A 131 7.54 -4.18 2.74
CA VAL A 131 7.13 -2.81 3.06
C VAL A 131 7.96 -1.84 2.25
N ILE A 132 7.28 -1.00 1.47
CA ILE A 132 7.90 -0.14 0.48
C ILE A 132 7.40 1.28 0.67
N LYS A 133 8.31 2.24 0.78
CA LYS A 133 7.99 3.67 0.84
C LYS A 133 8.38 4.31 -0.48
N VAL A 134 7.41 4.82 -1.21
CA VAL A 134 7.62 5.36 -2.57
C VAL A 134 7.09 6.80 -2.61
N PRO A 135 7.88 7.79 -3.05
CA PRO A 135 7.36 9.13 -3.34
C PRO A 135 6.12 9.07 -4.22
N SER A 136 5.15 9.96 -3.99
CA SER A 136 3.87 9.90 -4.69
C SER A 136 4.05 10.00 -6.21
N ASP A 137 4.82 10.97 -6.69
CA ASP A 137 5.11 11.21 -8.10
C ASP A 137 5.65 9.99 -8.87
N ARG A 138 6.37 9.07 -8.22
CA ARG A 138 6.91 7.86 -8.86
C ARG A 138 5.85 6.87 -9.35
N LEU A 139 4.63 6.91 -8.82
CA LEU A 139 3.50 6.10 -9.30
C LEU A 139 2.47 6.91 -10.13
N ALA A 140 2.74 8.19 -10.38
CA ALA A 140 2.09 8.99 -11.41
C ALA A 140 3.09 9.83 -12.23
N PRO A 141 4.08 9.19 -12.87
CA PRO A 141 4.97 9.89 -13.76
C PRO A 141 4.21 10.51 -14.94
N THR A 142 4.80 11.50 -15.60
CA THR A 142 4.18 12.23 -16.71
C THR A 142 3.69 11.30 -17.83
N TRP A 143 4.45 10.25 -18.14
CA TRP A 143 4.04 9.26 -19.14
C TRP A 143 2.80 8.45 -18.73
N LEU A 144 2.54 8.25 -17.43
CA LEU A 144 1.32 7.56 -16.98
C LEU A 144 0.09 8.44 -17.18
N THR A 145 0.26 9.75 -17.03
CA THR A 145 -0.84 10.72 -17.05
C THR A 145 -1.07 11.33 -18.44
N ASP A 146 -0.26 10.97 -19.43
CA ASP A 146 -0.46 11.30 -20.83
C ASP A 146 -1.39 10.29 -21.52
N LYS A 147 -2.55 10.77 -22.00
CA LYS A 147 -3.56 9.95 -22.68
C LYS A 147 -3.04 9.21 -23.91
N ASN A 148 -2.02 9.75 -24.59
CA ASN A 148 -1.49 9.16 -25.81
C ASN A 148 -0.77 7.83 -25.54
N ASN A 149 -0.40 7.58 -24.28
CA ASN A 149 0.24 6.36 -23.84
C ASN A 149 -0.75 5.26 -23.47
N TRP A 150 -2.05 5.50 -23.59
CA TRP A 150 -3.10 4.55 -23.27
C TRP A 150 -3.84 4.06 -24.51
N ALA A 151 -4.31 2.82 -24.45
CA ALA A 151 -5.18 2.20 -25.43
C ALA A 151 -6.52 1.84 -24.77
N LYS A 152 -7.63 2.15 -25.45
CA LYS A 152 -8.96 1.68 -25.03
C LYS A 152 -9.10 0.21 -25.42
N THR A 153 -9.57 -0.61 -24.48
CA THR A 153 -9.89 -2.02 -24.70
C THR A 153 -11.36 -2.25 -24.39
N LYS A 154 -11.87 -3.46 -24.70
CA LYS A 154 -13.23 -3.86 -24.31
C LYS A 154 -13.44 -3.89 -22.79
N PHE A 155 -12.37 -3.95 -22.00
CA PHE A 155 -12.43 -4.09 -20.54
C PHE A 155 -12.05 -2.81 -19.78
N GLY A 156 -11.62 -1.76 -20.48
CA GLY A 156 -11.09 -0.58 -19.83
C GLY A 156 -10.13 0.22 -20.69
N TYR A 157 -9.13 0.77 -20.02
CA TYR A 157 -7.96 1.40 -20.63
C TYR A 157 -6.71 0.68 -20.14
N GLU A 158 -5.75 0.46 -21.02
CA GLU A 158 -4.46 -0.16 -20.69
C GLU A 158 -3.34 0.76 -21.16
N LEU A 159 -2.33 0.93 -20.31
CA LEU A 159 -1.10 1.60 -20.69
C LEU A 159 -0.39 0.75 -21.75
N LYS A 160 0.08 1.38 -22.82
CA LYS A 160 0.86 0.73 -23.88
C LYS A 160 2.17 0.16 -23.33
N GLU A 161 2.80 -0.75 -24.05
CA GLU A 161 4.08 -1.32 -23.64
C GLU A 161 5.23 -0.30 -23.76
N GLY A 162 6.35 -0.56 -23.08
CA GLY A 162 7.57 0.26 -23.15
C GLY A 162 7.78 1.25 -21.99
N PHE A 163 6.95 1.21 -20.95
CA PHE A 163 7.12 2.03 -19.73
C PHE A 163 7.64 1.21 -18.54
N GLY A 164 8.00 1.91 -17.45
CA GLY A 164 8.60 1.29 -16.27
C GLY A 164 7.71 0.29 -15.53
N PHE A 165 6.39 0.33 -15.74
CA PHE A 165 5.44 -0.66 -15.24
C PHE A 165 4.17 -0.68 -16.08
N ASN A 166 3.35 -1.71 -15.89
CA ASN A 166 2.05 -1.82 -16.54
C ASN A 166 0.97 -1.17 -15.66
N ALA A 167 0.04 -0.45 -16.28
CA ALA A 167 -1.13 0.09 -15.61
C ALA A 167 -2.40 -0.15 -16.44
N ARG A 168 -3.53 -0.30 -15.74
CA ARG A 168 -4.83 -0.42 -16.38
C ARG A 168 -5.93 0.21 -15.55
N ILE A 169 -6.91 0.82 -16.20
CA ILE A 169 -8.16 1.26 -15.62
C ILE A 169 -9.22 0.28 -16.07
N VAL A 170 -9.71 -0.58 -15.19
CA VAL A 170 -10.70 -1.62 -15.54
C VAL A 170 -12.11 -1.09 -15.34
N PHE A 171 -13.01 -1.23 -16.31
CA PHE A 171 -14.40 -0.73 -16.18
C PHE A 171 -15.14 -1.40 -15.03
N LYS A 172 -14.95 -2.71 -14.87
CA LYS A 172 -15.43 -3.43 -13.68
C LYS A 172 -14.78 -2.88 -12.41
N MET A 173 -15.46 -3.03 -11.27
CA MET A 173 -14.97 -2.52 -9.98
C MET A 173 -14.79 -0.99 -9.98
N SER A 174 -15.78 -0.26 -10.50
CA SER A 174 -15.82 1.20 -10.39
C SER A 174 -14.66 1.91 -11.11
N HIS A 175 -14.34 1.48 -12.34
CA HIS A 175 -13.27 2.08 -13.14
C HIS A 175 -11.93 2.13 -12.38
N GLN A 176 -11.58 1.06 -11.66
CA GLN A 176 -10.45 1.10 -10.75
C GLN A 176 -9.10 1.07 -11.48
N LEU A 177 -8.16 1.91 -11.03
CA LEU A 177 -6.77 1.89 -11.46
C LEU A 177 -6.00 0.74 -10.79
N TRP A 178 -5.31 -0.05 -11.60
CA TRP A 178 -4.44 -1.14 -11.18
C TRP A 178 -3.04 -0.95 -11.75
N TYR A 179 -2.05 -1.22 -10.91
CA TYR A 179 -0.66 -1.26 -11.28
C TYR A 179 -0.14 -2.69 -11.22
N SER A 180 0.76 -3.03 -12.15
CA SER A 180 1.59 -4.23 -12.09
C SER A 180 3.04 -3.80 -12.26
N ILE A 181 3.72 -3.67 -11.12
CA ILE A 181 5.01 -3.01 -11.00
C ILE A 181 6.08 -4.07 -10.77
N PRO A 182 7.13 -4.17 -11.61
CA PRO A 182 8.26 -5.04 -11.34
C PRO A 182 8.88 -4.76 -9.95
N VAL A 183 9.27 -5.79 -9.20
CA VAL A 183 9.85 -5.59 -7.84
C VAL A 183 11.14 -4.77 -7.90
N ASP A 184 11.92 -4.94 -8.97
CA ASP A 184 13.17 -4.22 -9.25
C ASP A 184 12.97 -2.77 -9.74
N TYR A 185 11.72 -2.33 -9.95
CA TYR A 185 11.41 -0.91 -10.17
C TYR A 185 11.73 -0.04 -8.94
N PHE A 186 11.64 -0.64 -7.76
CA PHE A 186 11.90 0.02 -6.49
C PHE A 186 13.37 -0.12 -6.09
N SER A 187 13.96 1.00 -5.68
CA SER A 187 15.32 1.07 -5.17
C SER A 187 15.45 0.39 -3.80
N HIS A 188 16.69 0.10 -3.41
CA HIS A 188 16.96 -0.49 -2.09
C HIS A 188 16.55 0.45 -0.96
N GLU A 189 16.67 1.77 -1.15
CA GLU A 189 16.30 2.81 -0.19
C GLU A 189 14.77 2.92 0.01
N GLU A 190 13.99 2.54 -1.01
CA GLU A 190 12.53 2.47 -0.93
C GLU A 190 12.05 1.20 -0.23
N MET A 191 12.87 0.14 -0.17
CA MET A 191 12.60 -1.07 0.60
C MET A 191 12.79 -0.80 2.10
N VAL A 192 11.70 -0.49 2.80
CA VAL A 192 11.72 -0.22 4.24
C VAL A 192 12.05 -1.48 5.04
N THR A 193 11.37 -2.60 4.70
CA THR A 193 11.63 -3.90 5.34
C THR A 193 11.03 -5.06 4.58
N LYS A 194 11.48 -6.27 4.90
CA LYS A 194 10.87 -7.55 4.53
C LYS A 194 10.69 -8.42 5.77
N VAL A 195 9.49 -8.93 5.98
CA VAL A 195 9.19 -9.89 7.05
C VAL A 195 8.73 -11.20 6.42
N THR A 196 9.40 -12.31 6.76
CA THR A 196 9.02 -13.65 6.31
C THR A 196 8.52 -14.46 7.49
N ILE A 197 7.37 -15.11 7.33
CA ILE A 197 6.68 -15.86 8.38
C ILE A 197 6.33 -17.24 7.83
N PRO A 198 6.69 -18.33 8.53
CA PRO A 198 6.23 -19.66 8.16
C PRO A 198 4.70 -19.76 8.24
N LEU A 199 4.07 -20.44 7.28
CA LEU A 199 2.61 -20.51 7.22
C LEU A 199 2.00 -21.24 8.43
N GLU A 200 2.74 -22.18 9.02
CA GLU A 200 2.36 -22.88 10.23
C GLU A 200 2.28 -21.95 11.45
N GLU A 201 3.06 -20.86 11.48
CA GLU A 201 3.05 -19.88 12.59
C GLU A 201 1.83 -18.95 12.55
N LEU A 202 1.10 -18.89 11.44
CA LEU A 202 -0.03 -17.98 11.29
C LEU A 202 -1.18 -18.31 12.24
N GLY A 203 -1.54 -17.34 13.07
CA GLY A 203 -2.63 -17.44 14.03
C GLY A 203 -2.39 -18.42 15.19
N LYS A 204 -1.18 -18.99 15.35
CA LYS A 204 -0.87 -19.89 16.48
C LYS A 204 -1.15 -19.24 17.83
N GLY A 205 -0.82 -17.95 17.97
CA GLY A 205 -1.01 -17.19 19.20
C GLY A 205 -2.47 -17.10 19.66
N LEU A 206 -3.45 -17.10 18.73
CA LEU A 206 -4.87 -17.15 19.11
C LEU A 206 -5.23 -18.49 19.75
N VAL A 207 -4.74 -19.58 19.17
CA VAL A 207 -4.98 -20.93 19.69
C VAL A 207 -4.29 -21.12 21.04
N GLU A 208 -3.06 -20.62 21.17
CA GLU A 208 -2.29 -20.64 22.42
C GLU A 208 -2.96 -19.83 23.52
N PHE A 209 -3.45 -18.62 23.22
CA PHE A 209 -4.22 -17.80 24.16
C PHE A 209 -5.45 -18.54 24.70
N LEU A 210 -6.22 -19.22 23.82
CA LEU A 210 -7.37 -20.00 24.25
C LEU A 210 -6.96 -21.21 25.10
N LYS A 211 -5.88 -21.90 24.71
CA LYS A 211 -5.35 -23.02 25.50
C LYS A 211 -4.93 -22.58 26.89
N SER A 212 -4.23 -21.45 27.04
CA SER A 212 -3.76 -20.96 28.35
C SER A 212 -4.88 -20.50 29.28
N ARG A 213 -6.10 -20.32 28.77
CA ARG A 213 -7.26 -19.83 29.54
C ARG A 213 -8.27 -20.91 29.89
N PHE A 214 -8.36 -21.95 29.07
CA PHE A 214 -9.44 -22.94 29.15
C PHE A 214 -8.96 -24.40 29.15
N LYS A 215 -7.64 -24.64 29.18
CA LYS A 215 -7.04 -25.96 29.41
C LYS A 215 -6.08 -25.87 30.58
#